data_AF-A0A1Y0RQP2-F1
#
_entry.id   AF-A0A1Y0RQP2-F1
#
_cell.length_a   1.000
_cell.length_b   1.000
_cell.length_c   1.000
_cell.angle_alpha   90.00
_cell.angle_beta   90.00
_cell.angle_gamma   90.00
#
_symmetry.space_group_name_H-M   'P 1'
#
loop_
_entity.id
_entity.type
_entity.pdbx_description
1 polymer ?
#
loop_
_entity_poly.entity_id
_entity_poly.type
_entity_poly.pdbx_seq_one_letter_code
_entity_poly.pdbx_strand_id
1 'polypeptide(L)'
;MQQDNKQEISDFIVIGRDDKDQSYLILQYNATQRNQAEVLWCRANQAITVGEVVRGKLLPPKHPNVIWDELLTSQHQIDYLPTLLVEE
;
A
#
# COMPACT_ATOMS: atom_id res chain seq x y z
N MET A 1 -24.27 12.23 -7.79
CA MET A 1 -23.14 12.99 -7.23
C MET A 1 -21.89 12.16 -7.48
N GLN A 2 -20.98 12.63 -8.33
CA GLN A 2 -19.68 11.97 -8.53
C GLN A 2 -18.87 12.22 -7.26
N GLN A 3 -18.59 11.17 -6.48
CA GLN A 3 -17.49 11.24 -5.52
C GLN A 3 -16.22 11.40 -6.37
N ASP A 4 -15.70 12.62 -6.42
CA ASP A 4 -14.32 12.87 -6.80
C ASP A 4 -13.46 11.96 -5.91
N ASN A 5 -13.03 10.81 -6.45
CA ASN A 5 -12.00 9.97 -5.85
C ASN A 5 -10.67 10.73 -5.97
N LYS A 6 -10.56 11.88 -5.29
CA LYS A 6 -9.30 12.49 -4.90
C LYS A 6 -8.68 11.57 -3.86
N GLN A 7 -8.16 10.43 -4.31
CA GLN A 7 -7.24 9.64 -3.53
C GLN A 7 -6.07 10.54 -3.16
N GLU A 8 -5.97 10.85 -1.88
CA GLU A 8 -5.04 11.81 -1.32
C GLU A 8 -3.62 11.23 -1.30
N ILE A 9 -2.64 12.07 -1.58
CA ILE A 9 -1.23 11.75 -1.40
C ILE A 9 -0.98 11.60 0.11
N SER A 10 -0.34 10.51 0.52
CA SER A 10 -0.05 10.18 1.91
C SER A 10 1.42 9.83 2.10
N ASP A 11 1.90 9.94 3.34
CA ASP A 11 3.19 9.39 3.75
C ASP A 11 3.02 7.93 4.20
N PHE A 12 3.93 7.08 3.76
CA PHE A 12 3.96 5.65 4.07
C PHE A 12 5.34 5.28 4.61
N ILE A 13 5.38 4.52 5.70
CA ILE A 13 6.63 3.98 6.24
C ILE A 13 6.82 2.58 5.66
N VAL A 14 7.95 2.31 5.01
CA VAL A 14 8.29 0.97 4.52
C VAL A 14 8.92 0.16 5.63
N ILE A 15 8.23 -0.88 6.09
CA ILE A 15 8.65 -1.70 7.23
C ILE A 15 9.10 -3.11 6.83
N GLY A 16 8.93 -3.50 5.57
CA GLY A 16 9.41 -4.79 5.06
C GLY A 16 9.40 -4.86 3.54
N ARG A 17 10.10 -5.87 3.01
CA ARG A 17 10.12 -6.23 1.59
C ARG A 17 10.12 -7.75 1.46
N ASP A 18 9.38 -8.27 0.49
CA ASP A 18 9.51 -9.66 0.05
C ASP A 18 10.32 -9.70 -1.25
N ASP A 19 11.49 -10.33 -1.19
CA ASP A 19 12.40 -10.42 -2.33
C ASP A 19 11.87 -11.33 -3.45
N LYS A 20 10.97 -12.25 -3.13
CA LYS A 20 10.42 -13.22 -4.09
C LYS A 20 9.57 -12.54 -5.17
N ASP A 21 8.79 -11.54 -4.78
CA ASP A 21 7.87 -10.84 -5.67
C ASP A 21 8.09 -9.31 -5.72
N GLN A 22 9.11 -8.81 -5.01
CA GLN A 22 9.45 -7.40 -4.92
C GLN A 22 8.29 -6.54 -4.38
N SER A 23 7.49 -7.12 -3.49
CA SER A 23 6.45 -6.41 -2.74
C SER A 23 6.99 -5.78 -1.47
N TYR A 24 6.28 -4.77 -0.97
CA TYR A 24 6.66 -3.97 0.20
C TYR A 24 5.56 -4.04 1.25
N LEU A 25 5.96 -4.20 2.50
CA LEU A 25 5.07 -4.03 3.65
C LEU A 25 5.16 -2.58 4.09
N ILE A 26 4.03 -1.88 4.03
CA ILE A 26 3.93 -0.46 4.35
C ILE A 26 2.99 -0.21 5.51
N LEU A 27 3.28 0.83 6.27
CA LEU A 27 2.43 1.37 7.31
C LEU A 27 1.89 2.73 6.85
N GLN A 28 0.56 2.85 6.77
CA GLN A 28 -0.12 4.11 6.50
C GLN A 28 -0.73 4.65 7.79
N TYR A 29 -0.52 5.94 8.07
CA TYR A 29 -1.19 6.62 9.17
C TYR A 29 -2.44 7.33 8.65
N ASN A 30 -3.63 6.92 9.07
CA ASN A 30 -4.84 7.62 8.68
C ASN A 30 -5.01 8.89 9.52
N ALA A 31 -4.64 10.04 8.95
CA ALA A 31 -4.73 11.34 9.63
C ALA A 31 -6.18 11.73 9.99
N THR A 32 -7.18 11.24 9.23
CA THR A 32 -8.60 11.54 9.48
C THR A 32 -9.20 10.68 10.58
N GLN A 33 -8.64 9.50 10.82
CA GLN A 33 -9.01 8.58 11.90
C GLN A 33 -7.84 8.47 12.89
N ARG A 34 -7.59 9.57 13.63
CA ARG A 34 -6.60 9.62 14.72
C ARG A 34 -6.65 8.32 15.52
N ASN A 35 -5.61 7.50 15.41
CA ASN A 35 -5.39 6.18 16.05
C ASN A 35 -5.63 4.93 15.21
N GLN A 36 -5.87 5.03 13.90
CA GLN A 36 -5.81 3.87 13.00
C GLN A 36 -4.59 3.95 12.11
N ALA A 37 -3.65 3.04 12.36
CA ALA A 37 -2.54 2.76 11.48
C ALA A 37 -2.82 1.44 10.77
N GLU A 38 -2.73 1.45 9.45
CA GLU A 38 -3.00 0.27 8.62
C GLU A 38 -1.67 -0.27 8.10
N VAL A 39 -1.47 -1.58 8.27
CA VAL A 39 -0.32 -2.30 7.73
C VAL A 39 -0.81 -3.13 6.56
N LEU A 40 -0.19 -2.96 5.38
CA LEU A 40 -0.59 -3.68 4.19
C LEU A 40 0.60 -3.95 3.27
N TRP A 41 0.47 -4.98 2.43
CA TRP A 41 1.42 -5.29 1.37
C TRP A 41 1.04 -4.55 0.08
N CYS A 42 2.04 -4.02 -0.64
CA CYS A 42 1.84 -3.35 -1.92
C CYS A 42 2.98 -3.61 -2.91
N ARG A 43 2.73 -3.39 -4.21
CA ARG A 43 3.79 -3.13 -5.19
C ARG A 43 4.17 -1.65 -5.16
N ALA A 44 5.31 -1.29 -5.76
CA ALA A 44 5.68 0.10 -5.99
C ALA A 44 6.08 0.34 -7.45
N ASN A 45 5.92 1.58 -7.93
CA ASN A 45 6.39 2.02 -9.26
C ASN A 45 7.92 2.12 -9.36
N GLN A 46 8.61 2.16 -8.23
CA GLN A 46 10.07 2.22 -8.13
C GLN A 46 10.58 1.42 -6.93
N ALA A 47 11.88 1.17 -6.88
CA ALA A 47 12.50 0.51 -5.74
C ALA A 47 12.48 1.43 -4.51
N ILE A 48 12.19 0.86 -3.33
CA ILE A 48 12.15 1.60 -2.06
C ILE A 48 13.04 0.89 -1.05
N THR A 49 13.73 1.65 -0.20
CA THR A 49 14.53 1.07 0.87
C THR A 49 13.66 0.83 2.11
N VAL A 50 13.84 -0.33 2.75
CA VAL A 50 13.18 -0.60 4.04
C VAL A 50 13.69 0.40 5.09
N GLY A 51 12.77 0.98 5.86
CA GLY A 51 13.06 2.03 6.84
C GLY A 51 12.85 3.45 6.31
N GLU A 52 12.57 3.63 5.01
CA GLU A 52 12.24 4.94 4.45
C GLU A 52 10.78 5.34 4.68
N VAL A 53 10.57 6.65 4.75
CA VAL A 53 9.25 7.27 4.60
C VAL A 53 9.14 7.70 3.15
N VAL A 54 8.13 7.19 2.45
CA VAL A 54 7.84 7.56 1.07
C VAL A 54 6.51 8.26 0.97
N ARG A 55 6.47 9.31 0.17
CA ARG A 55 5.25 10.04 -0.13
C ARG A 55 4.68 9.54 -1.45
N GLY A 56 3.38 9.26 -1.49
CA GLY A 56 2.79 8.70 -2.69
C GLY A 56 1.29 8.51 -2.62
N LYS A 57 0.77 7.76 -3.59
CA LYS A 57 -0.63 7.43 -3.70
C LYS A 57 -0.81 5.93 -3.82
N LEU A 58 -1.65 5.36 -2.97
CA LEU A 58 -1.98 3.93 -3.01
C LEU A 58 -3.16 3.69 -3.97
N LEU A 59 -2.88 2.99 -5.07
CA LEU A 59 -3.90 2.54 -6.00
C LEU A 59 -4.46 1.19 -5.56
N PRO A 60 -5.79 0.99 -5.64
CA PRO A 60 -6.40 -0.29 -5.30
C PRO A 60 -5.89 -1.41 -6.23
N PRO A 61 -5.96 -2.67 -5.79
CA PRO A 61 -5.61 -3.80 -6.63
C PRO A 61 -6.50 -3.86 -7.87
N LYS A 62 -5.95 -4.45 -8.96
CA LYS A 62 -6.68 -4.59 -10.25
C LYS A 62 -7.92 -5.49 -10.13
N HIS A 63 -7.97 -6.36 -9.12
CA HIS A 63 -9.08 -7.27 -8.85
C HIS A 63 -9.75 -6.93 -7.51
N PRO A 64 -10.83 -6.13 -7.51
CA PRO A 64 -11.42 -5.53 -6.30
C PRO A 64 -12.19 -6.50 -5.38
N ASN A 65 -12.19 -7.80 -5.68
CA ASN A 65 -12.99 -8.80 -4.94
C ASN A 65 -12.24 -9.50 -3.79
N VAL A 66 -11.01 -9.09 -3.47
CA VAL A 66 -10.25 -9.66 -2.34
C VAL A 66 -10.36 -8.76 -1.13
N ILE A 67 -10.78 -9.36 -0.02
CA ILE A 67 -10.94 -8.71 1.28
C ILE A 67 -9.53 -8.42 1.81
N TRP A 68 -9.27 -7.16 2.19
CA TRP A 68 -7.97 -6.67 2.65
C TRP A 68 -7.39 -7.49 3.83
N ASP A 69 -8.24 -8.08 4.66
CA ASP A 69 -7.86 -8.93 5.81
C ASP A 69 -7.24 -10.28 5.41
N GLU A 70 -7.50 -10.79 4.20
CA GLU A 70 -6.95 -12.08 3.74
C GLU A 70 -5.49 -11.98 3.25
N LEU A 71 -4.99 -10.76 2.99
CA LEU A 71 -3.65 -10.51 2.44
C LEU A 71 -2.51 -10.69 3.48
N LEU A 72 -2.83 -10.84 4.76
CA LEU A 72 -1.83 -11.04 5.83
C LEU A 72 -1.50 -12.52 6.09
N THR A 73 -2.29 -13.49 5.61
CA THR A 73 -2.24 -14.88 6.13
C THR A 73 -2.07 -15.99 5.09
N SER A 74 -2.03 -15.73 3.78
CA SER A 74 -1.74 -16.77 2.78
C SER A 74 -1.09 -16.19 1.54
N GLN A 75 0.05 -16.77 1.14
CA GLN A 75 0.82 -16.57 -0.10
C GLN A 75 0.35 -15.37 -0.92
N HIS A 76 1.05 -14.23 -0.81
CA HIS A 76 0.75 -13.01 -1.56
C HIS A 76 0.48 -13.35 -3.01
N GLN A 77 -0.79 -13.33 -3.41
CA GLN A 77 -1.14 -13.43 -4.80
C GLN A 77 -0.86 -12.04 -5.36
N ILE A 78 0.29 -11.91 -6.01
CA ILE A 78 0.88 -10.64 -6.46
C ILE A 78 -0.14 -9.78 -7.23
N ASP A 79 -1.11 -10.39 -7.91
CA ASP A 79 -2.17 -9.75 -8.69
C ASP A 79 -3.25 -9.02 -7.86
N TYR A 80 -3.27 -9.25 -6.54
CA TYR A 80 -4.23 -8.68 -5.59
C TYR A 80 -3.62 -7.62 -4.68
N LEU A 81 -2.35 -7.28 -4.90
CA LEU A 81 -1.70 -6.21 -4.15
C LEU A 81 -2.06 -4.83 -4.74
N PRO A 82 -2.36 -3.83 -3.90
CA PRO A 82 -2.39 -2.44 -4.33
C PRO A 82 -1.02 -2.01 -4.88
N THR A 83 -1.01 -0.89 -5.62
CA THR A 83 0.23 -0.31 -6.15
C THR A 83 0.46 1.07 -5.54
N LEU A 84 1.58 1.24 -4.83
CA LEU A 84 2.06 2.51 -4.34
C LEU A 84 2.77 3.25 -5.48
N LEU A 85 2.19 4.38 -5.90
CA LEU A 85 2.85 5.33 -6.78
C LEU A 85 3.61 6.33 -5.92
N VAL A 86 4.91 6.13 -5.78
CA VAL A 86 5.82 7.04 -5.07
C VAL A 86 6.07 8.27 -5.96
N GLU A 87 6.03 9.45 -5.36
CA GLU A 87 6.39 10.72 -6.02
C GLU A 87 7.92 10.81 -6.23
N GLU A 88 8.35 11.41 -7.34
CA GLU A 88 9.77 11.72 -7.62
C GLU A 88 10.26 12.94 -6.84
#